data_AF-B0C935-F1
#
_entry.id   AF-B0C935-F1
#
_cell.length_a   1.000
_cell.length_b   1.000
_cell.length_c   1.000
_cell.angle_alpha   90.00
_cell.angle_beta   90.00
_cell.angle_gamma   90.00
#
_symmetry.space_group_name_H-M   'P 1'
#
loop_
_entity.id
_entity.type
_entity.pdbx_description
1 polymer ?
#
loop_
_entity_poly.entity_id
_entity_poly.type
_entity_poly.pdbx_seq_one_letter_code
_entity_poly.pdbx_strand_id
1 'polypeptide(L)'
;MQITFGQSNPDLEEHERLLFSKRVLSELRDLDQVEHAERTEKEASEFGEKGFSTLVGFLTAEVTLPNLKAFINWMGDRFSDQPMKVKVKVGEQEVEFEARSQLELAQLEEVANSLLAKMSAGGA
;
A
#
# COMPACT_ATOMS: atom_id res chain seq x y z
N MET A 1 -4.81 2.04 -9.63
CA MET A 1 -3.92 2.78 -8.70
C MET A 1 -3.21 1.73 -7.86
N GLN A 2 -1.90 1.87 -7.67
CA GLN A 2 -1.12 0.88 -6.94
C GLN A 2 -0.90 1.35 -5.50
N ILE A 3 -1.29 0.53 -4.53
CA ILE A 3 -1.00 0.76 -3.12
C ILE A 3 -0.04 -0.33 -2.67
N THR A 4 1.19 0.06 -2.39
CA THR A 4 2.20 -0.79 -1.81
C THR A 4 2.19 -0.59 -0.31
N PHE A 5 2.09 -1.66 0.47
CA PHE A 5 2.08 -1.56 1.92
C PHE A 5 2.76 -2.76 2.58
N GLY A 6 3.27 -2.53 3.78
CA GLY A 6 3.96 -3.56 4.56
C GLY A 6 4.15 -3.15 6.00
N GLN A 7 4.49 -4.11 6.85
CA GLN A 7 4.66 -3.85 8.28
C GLN A 7 6.00 -3.16 8.53
N SER A 8 5.96 -1.99 9.18
CA SER A 8 7.15 -1.16 9.47
C SER A 8 7.83 -1.54 10.79
N ASN A 9 7.30 -2.55 11.50
CA ASN A 9 7.78 -2.90 12.83
C ASN A 9 9.24 -3.42 12.75
N PRO A 10 10.22 -2.72 13.34
CA PRO A 10 11.62 -3.12 13.30
C PRO A 10 11.89 -4.40 14.10
N ASP A 11 11.03 -4.73 15.06
CA ASP A 11 11.14 -5.93 15.90
C ASP A 11 10.74 -7.22 15.16
N LEU A 12 10.09 -7.12 13.99
CA LEU A 12 9.69 -8.30 13.23
C LEU A 12 10.82 -8.86 12.39
N GLU A 13 11.06 -10.16 12.58
CA GLU A 13 12.00 -10.92 11.78
C GLU A 13 11.49 -11.10 10.33
N GLU A 14 12.43 -11.35 9.41
CA GLU A 14 12.11 -11.55 7.99
C GLU A 14 11.06 -12.66 7.77
N HIS A 15 11.14 -13.75 8.54
CA HIS A 15 10.17 -14.83 8.48
C HIS A 15 8.76 -14.37 8.85
N GLU A 16 8.61 -13.56 9.91
CA GLU A 16 7.31 -13.05 10.35
C GLU A 16 6.70 -12.12 9.30
N ARG A 17 7.54 -11.28 8.69
CA ARG A 17 7.14 -10.41 7.57
C ARG A 17 6.65 -11.26 6.40
N LEU A 18 7.35 -12.33 6.04
CA LEU A 18 6.92 -13.23 4.97
C LEU A 18 5.60 -13.96 5.27
N LEU A 19 5.38 -14.38 6.52
CA LEU A 19 4.13 -14.99 6.95
C LEU A 19 2.97 -14.00 6.89
N PHE A 20 3.20 -12.78 7.39
CA PHE A 20 2.25 -11.68 7.28
C PHE A 20 1.85 -11.46 5.83
N SER A 21 2.82 -11.32 4.92
CA SER A 21 2.54 -11.00 3.53
C SER A 21 1.90 -12.16 2.80
N LYS A 22 2.24 -13.41 3.13
CA LYS A 22 1.56 -14.58 2.57
C LYS A 22 0.09 -14.61 2.98
N ARG A 23 -0.20 -14.34 4.26
CA ARG A 23 -1.58 -14.28 4.77
C ARG A 23 -2.34 -13.15 4.10
N VAL A 24 -1.80 -11.94 4.17
CA VAL A 24 -2.46 -10.75 3.64
C VAL A 24 -2.65 -10.83 2.13
N LEU A 25 -1.66 -11.33 1.37
CA LEU A 25 -1.80 -11.52 -0.08
C LEU A 25 -2.95 -12.45 -0.44
N SER A 26 -3.16 -13.52 0.34
CA SER A 26 -4.28 -14.42 0.11
C SER A 26 -5.62 -13.71 0.31
N GLU A 27 -5.68 -12.79 1.25
CA GLU A 27 -6.90 -12.03 1.56
C GLU A 27 -7.15 -10.95 0.54
N LEU A 28 -6.11 -10.21 0.14
CA LEU A 28 -6.18 -9.22 -0.93
C LEU A 28 -6.75 -9.82 -2.23
N ARG A 29 -6.46 -11.08 -2.52
CA ARG A 29 -7.00 -11.78 -3.71
C ARG A 29 -8.47 -12.15 -3.58
N ASP A 30 -8.98 -12.22 -2.36
CA ASP A 30 -10.39 -12.51 -2.05
C ASP A 30 -11.21 -11.21 -1.93
N LEU A 31 -10.55 -10.05 -1.87
CA LEU A 31 -11.19 -8.75 -1.74
C LEU A 31 -11.75 -8.26 -3.08
N ASP A 32 -13.07 -8.10 -3.19
CA ASP A 32 -13.72 -7.45 -4.35
C ASP A 32 -13.20 -6.03 -4.65
N GLN A 33 -12.71 -5.32 -3.63
CA GLN A 33 -12.12 -3.99 -3.79
C GLN A 33 -10.75 -3.97 -4.48
N VAL A 34 -10.06 -5.10 -4.55
CA VAL A 34 -8.71 -5.23 -5.09
C VAL A 34 -8.78 -5.92 -6.46
N GLU A 35 -8.33 -5.23 -7.50
CA GLU A 35 -8.31 -5.79 -8.85
C GLU A 35 -7.17 -6.80 -9.03
N HIS A 36 -6.02 -6.47 -8.44
CA HIS A 36 -4.83 -7.31 -8.48
C HIS A 36 -4.03 -7.20 -7.19
N ALA A 37 -3.39 -8.30 -6.78
CA ALA A 37 -2.52 -8.29 -5.62
C ALA A 37 -1.32 -9.19 -5.83
N GLU A 38 -0.14 -8.62 -5.58
CA GLU A 38 1.14 -9.29 -5.69
C GLU A 38 2.14 -8.86 -4.61
N ARG A 39 3.29 -9.54 -4.57
CA ARG A 39 4.38 -9.20 -3.65
C ARG A 39 5.27 -8.18 -4.32
N THR A 40 5.54 -7.08 -3.62
CA THR A 40 6.37 -5.97 -4.12
C THR A 40 7.80 -6.42 -4.42
N GLU A 41 8.31 -7.44 -3.71
CA GLU A 41 9.62 -8.05 -3.94
C GLU A 41 9.85 -8.48 -5.39
N LYS A 42 8.77 -8.76 -6.14
CA LYS A 42 8.82 -9.17 -7.54
C LYS A 42 9.02 -7.98 -8.51
N GLU A 43 8.60 -6.78 -8.13
CA GLU A 43 8.62 -5.55 -8.95
C GLU A 43 9.77 -4.58 -8.60
N ALA A 44 10.57 -4.89 -7.56
CA ALA A 44 11.67 -4.02 -7.08
C ALA A 44 12.83 -3.80 -8.09
N SER A 45 12.69 -4.23 -9.35
CA SER A 45 13.78 -4.28 -10.32
C SER A 45 13.80 -3.17 -11.37
N GLU A 46 12.88 -2.19 -11.35
CA GLU A 46 12.79 -1.24 -12.48
C GLU A 46 12.76 0.26 -12.13
N PHE A 47 12.39 0.65 -10.90
CA PHE A 47 12.32 2.07 -10.51
C PHE A 47 13.29 2.38 -9.37
N GLY A 48 14.47 2.90 -9.75
CA GLY A 48 15.61 3.20 -8.90
C GLY A 48 15.45 4.38 -7.95
N GLU A 49 14.44 4.38 -7.10
CA GLU A 49 14.24 5.40 -6.08
C GLU A 49 14.43 4.80 -4.68
N LYS A 50 15.16 5.53 -3.83
CA LYS A 50 15.65 5.12 -2.50
C LYS A 50 14.54 4.92 -1.45
N GLY A 51 13.53 4.12 -1.74
CA GLY A 51 12.50 3.68 -0.82
C GLY A 51 12.57 2.16 -0.65
N PHE A 52 12.72 1.71 0.60
CA PHE A 52 12.72 0.32 1.06
C PHE A 52 13.90 -0.57 0.61
N SER A 53 15.09 -0.40 1.21
CA SER A 53 16.26 -1.29 1.01
C SER A 53 16.06 -2.76 1.44
N THR A 54 14.91 -3.11 2.04
CA THR A 54 14.50 -4.49 2.33
C THR A 54 12.97 -4.57 2.21
N LEU A 55 12.48 -4.72 0.97
CA LEU A 55 11.05 -4.89 0.66
C LEU A 55 10.47 -6.25 1.08
N VAL A 56 11.19 -7.00 1.91
CA VAL A 56 10.72 -8.32 2.34
C VAL A 56 9.47 -8.17 3.18
N GLY A 57 8.39 -8.77 2.68
CA GLY A 57 7.08 -8.68 3.27
C GLY A 57 6.22 -7.48 2.85
N PHE A 58 6.60 -6.76 1.79
CA PHE A 58 5.73 -5.74 1.18
C PHE A 58 4.81 -6.35 0.12
N LEU A 59 3.59 -5.83 0.08
CA LEU A 59 2.55 -6.23 -0.85
C LEU A 59 2.10 -5.04 -1.66
N THR A 60 1.84 -5.27 -2.94
CA THR A 60 1.28 -4.29 -3.86
C THR A 60 -0.13 -4.73 -4.22
N ALA A 61 -1.10 -3.88 -3.94
CA ALA A 61 -2.50 -4.05 -4.27
C ALA A 61 -2.91 -3.00 -5.30
N GLU A 62 -3.48 -3.44 -6.40
CA GLU A 62 -4.14 -2.59 -7.37
C GLU A 62 -5.59 -2.38 -6.95
N VAL A 63 -5.92 -1.12 -6.71
CA VAL A 63 -7.28 -0.71 -6.34
C VAL A 63 -7.74 0.41 -7.26
N THR A 64 -9.05 0.51 -7.39
CA THR A 64 -9.72 1.59 -8.11
C THR A 64 -10.18 2.68 -7.14
N LEU A 65 -10.45 3.87 -7.65
CA LEU A 65 -11.06 4.97 -6.89
C LEU A 65 -12.32 4.60 -6.11
N PRO A 66 -13.35 3.98 -6.71
CA PRO A 66 -14.56 3.60 -5.97
C PRO A 66 -14.27 2.58 -4.86
N ASN A 67 -13.24 1.76 -5.03
CA ASN A 67 -12.86 0.71 -4.11
C ASN A 67 -11.85 1.16 -3.03
N LEU A 68 -11.19 2.31 -3.23
CA LEU A 68 -10.19 2.84 -2.31
C LEU A 68 -10.72 2.97 -0.89
N LYS A 69 -11.93 3.50 -0.73
CA LYS A 69 -12.54 3.68 0.59
C LYS A 69 -12.78 2.35 1.31
N ALA A 70 -13.25 1.33 0.58
CA ALA A 70 -13.43 -0.02 1.12
C ALA A 70 -12.08 -0.64 1.52
N PHE A 71 -11.06 -0.44 0.69
CA PHE A 71 -9.70 -0.88 0.96
C PHE A 71 -9.08 -0.20 2.20
N ILE A 72 -9.24 1.12 2.35
CA ILE A 72 -8.77 1.87 3.53
C ILE A 72 -9.48 1.37 4.80
N ASN A 73 -10.79 1.14 4.74
CA ASN A 73 -11.54 0.59 5.87
C ASN A 73 -11.04 -0.81 6.25
N TRP A 74 -10.81 -1.68 5.26
CA TRP A 74 -10.25 -3.01 5.49
C TRP A 74 -8.84 -2.93 6.09
N MET A 75 -7.98 -2.04 5.61
CA MET A 75 -6.66 -1.81 6.20
C MET A 75 -6.76 -1.30 7.64
N GLY A 76 -7.71 -0.38 7.89
CA GLY A 76 -7.99 0.16 9.21
C GLY A 76 -8.39 -0.93 10.19
N ASP A 77 -9.40 -1.73 9.86
CA ASP A 77 -9.89 -2.83 10.68
C ASP A 77 -8.79 -3.85 10.98
N ARG A 78 -7.94 -4.13 9.99
CA ARG A 78 -6.93 -5.18 10.08
C ARG A 78 -5.62 -4.77 10.75
N PHE A 79 -5.20 -3.53 10.53
CA PHE A 79 -3.90 -3.02 10.95
C PHE A 79 -4.00 -1.85 11.92
N SER A 80 -5.16 -1.64 12.57
CA SER A 80 -5.37 -0.51 13.49
C SER A 80 -4.34 -0.43 14.64
N ASP A 81 -3.73 -1.55 15.02
CA ASP A 81 -2.77 -1.65 16.13
C ASP A 81 -1.32 -1.84 15.65
N GLN A 82 -1.08 -1.85 14.33
CA GLN A 82 0.22 -2.19 13.75
C GLN A 82 0.79 -1.03 12.93
N PRO A 83 2.06 -0.66 13.12
CA PRO A 83 2.71 0.34 12.28
C PRO A 83 2.88 -0.23 10.86
N MET A 84 2.18 0.39 9.92
CA MET A 84 2.16 0.04 8.51
C MET A 84 2.84 1.13 7.71
N LYS A 85 3.75 0.75 6.82
CA LYS A 85 4.32 1.67 5.86
C LYS A 85 3.56 1.51 4.55
N VAL A 86 3.04 2.62 4.03
CA VAL A 86 2.15 2.65 2.88
C VAL A 86 2.69 3.59 1.83
N LYS A 87 2.64 3.16 0.58
CA LYS A 87 3.07 3.90 -0.60
C LYS A 87 1.94 3.85 -1.61
N VAL A 88 1.46 5.02 -2.02
CA VAL A 88 0.39 5.17 -3.00
C VAL A 88 1.00 5.70 -4.28
N LYS A 89 0.79 4.97 -5.38
CA LYS A 89 1.25 5.33 -6.73
C LYS A 89 0.06 5.50 -7.66
N VAL A 90 -0.01 6.67 -8.29
CA VAL A 90 -1.01 7.07 -9.28
C VAL A 90 -0.30 7.63 -10.50
N GLY A 91 -0.25 6.86 -11.58
CA GLY A 91 0.51 7.23 -12.78
C GLY A 91 2.02 7.32 -12.47
N GLU A 92 2.61 8.48 -12.74
CA GLU A 92 4.02 8.79 -12.45
C GLU A 92 4.23 9.39 -11.04
N GLN A 93 3.14 9.67 -10.30
CA GLN A 93 3.22 10.25 -8.97
C GLN A 93 3.18 9.15 -7.91
N GLU A 94 4.08 9.24 -6.94
CA GLU A 94 4.09 8.35 -5.79
C GLU A 94 4.30 9.11 -4.48
N VAL A 95 3.64 8.64 -3.41
CA VAL A 95 3.78 9.19 -2.07
C VAL A 95 3.90 8.04 -1.08
N GLU A 96 4.92 8.09 -0.24
CA GLU A 96 5.16 7.15 0.85
C GLU A 96 4.90 7.83 2.18
N PHE A 97 4.17 7.17 3.07
CA PHE A 97 3.95 7.58 4.45
C PHE A 97 3.81 6.37 5.39
N GLU A 98 4.03 6.59 6.67
CA GLU A 98 3.80 5.58 7.70
C GLU A 98 2.47 5.86 8.39
N ALA A 99 1.66 4.84 8.55
CA ALA A 99 0.39 4.89 9.26
C ALA A 99 0.44 3.91 10.43
N ARG A 100 0.25 4.43 11.64
CA ARG A 100 0.23 3.65 12.89
C ARG A 100 -1.17 3.52 13.47
N SER A 101 -2.17 4.05 12.78
CA SER A 101 -3.55 4.10 13.25
C SER A 101 -4.52 4.21 12.08
N GLN A 102 -5.76 3.79 12.30
CA GLN A 102 -6.86 3.95 11.34
C GLN A 102 -7.03 5.42 10.89
N LEU A 103 -6.80 6.38 11.79
CA LEU A 103 -6.85 7.81 11.45
C LEU A 103 -5.80 8.18 10.40
N GLU A 104 -4.57 7.66 10.54
CA GLU A 104 -3.51 7.93 9.57
C GLU A 104 -3.75 7.21 8.24
N LEU A 105 -4.37 6.03 8.28
CA LEU A 105 -4.81 5.32 7.07
C LEU A 105 -5.89 6.09 6.30
N ALA A 106 -6.73 6.89 6.96
CA ALA A 106 -7.70 7.74 6.28
C ALA A 106 -7.03 8.77 5.35
N GLN A 107 -5.77 9.15 5.63
CA GLN A 107 -5.00 10.04 4.76
C GLN A 107 -4.70 9.41 3.40
N LEU A 108 -4.78 8.08 3.23
CA LEU A 108 -4.67 7.45 1.90
C LEU A 108 -5.69 8.03 0.92
N GLU A 109 -6.90 8.30 1.39
CA GLU A 109 -7.97 8.84 0.54
C GLU A 109 -7.59 10.24 0.05
N GLU A 110 -7.11 11.09 0.94
CA GLU A 110 -6.67 12.44 0.62
C GLU A 110 -5.44 12.45 -0.29
N VAL A 111 -4.45 11.59 0.00
CA VAL A 111 -3.23 11.44 -0.81
C VAL A 111 -3.61 10.96 -2.22
N ALA A 112 -4.42 9.91 -2.34
CA ALA A 112 -4.86 9.41 -3.64
C ALA A 112 -5.62 10.48 -4.45
N ASN A 113 -6.58 11.18 -3.84
CA ASN A 113 -7.31 12.26 -4.49
C ASN A 113 -6.37 13.41 -4.90
N SER A 114 -5.40 13.78 -4.05
CA SER A 114 -4.41 14.80 -4.36
C SER A 114 -3.54 14.40 -5.55
N LEU A 115 -3.08 13.15 -5.61
CA LEU A 115 -2.27 12.63 -6.71
C LEU A 115 -3.08 12.57 -8.02
N LEU A 116 -4.34 12.16 -7.96
CA LEU A 116 -5.24 12.17 -9.11
C LEU A 116 -5.52 13.59 -9.61
N ALA A 117 -5.75 14.54 -8.70
CA ALA A 117 -5.94 15.94 -9.05
C ALA A 117 -4.69 16.51 -9.74
N LYS A 118 -3.48 16.18 -9.25
CA LYS A 118 -2.22 16.57 -9.89
C LYS A 118 -2.03 15.92 -11.26
N MET A 119 -2.38 14.65 -11.41
CA MET A 119 -2.34 13.96 -12.70
C MET A 119 -3.31 14.59 -13.71
N SER A 120 -4.51 14.99 -13.27
CA SER A 120 -5.48 15.69 -14.13
C SER A 120 -5.09 17.15 -14.43
N ALA A 121 -4.34 17.80 -13.54
CA ALA A 121 -3.93 19.20 -13.70
C ALA A 121 -2.62 19.37 -14.50
N GLY A 122 -1.77 18.34 -14.57
CA GLY A 122 -0.51 18.35 -15.33
C GLY A 122 -0.67 18.07 -16.84
N GLY A 123 -1.88 17.77 -17.30
CA GLY A 123 -2.22 17.63 -18.72
C GLY A 123 -2.91 18.88 -19.27
N ALA A 124 -2.18 19.98 -19.42
CA ALA A 124 -2.61 21.18 -20.15
C ALA A 124 -1.45 21.81 -20.91
#